data_AF-A0A931G260-F1
#
_entry.id   AF-A0A931G260-F1
#
_cell.length_a   1.000
_cell.length_b   1.000
_cell.length_c   1.000
_cell.angle_alpha   90.00
_cell.angle_beta   90.00
_cell.angle_gamma   90.00
#
_symmetry.space_group_name_H-M   'P 1'
#
loop_
_entity.id
_entity.type
_entity.pdbx_description
1 polymer ?
#
loop_
_entity_poly.entity_id
_entity_poly.type
_entity_poly.pdbx_seq_one_letter_code
_entity_poly.pdbx_strand_id
1 'polypeptide(L)'
;MVTALMVVAAIVALPGSAEAAQEPPGGRANYTVALMRNVGTESFVRLAQYSLRADGTIRADYWAWNAQQTQPNVSSGLRTLGCANTCDIWTPNGFQSAPKQLYGTWSLTSTDDLSITWTSGSSGVERWKFANLATATQLTLASHPTANTGWGWGSRIGFNTGVPARTIFESNILPLSGPWSQNNWGEVLGGITQLQMTANGTLPVHLCDNNDGNPGNDHCINVTTPAIGDKPENKAYIGGTGTDRRMFYNHELKTVNSGPCPARGHLKAALQILDDNGTFRGLIMVEASLAAKTYGTNILGIFDLNNID
;
A
#
# COMPACT_ATOMS: atom_id res chain seq x y z
N MET A 1 -73.59 -19.46 -20.69
CA MET A 1 -72.74 -18.48 -19.99
C MET A 1 -72.04 -19.22 -18.86
N VAL A 2 -70.73 -19.44 -18.97
CA VAL A 2 -69.93 -20.15 -17.97
C VAL A 2 -69.16 -19.09 -17.19
N THR A 3 -69.51 -18.91 -15.92
CA THR A 3 -68.87 -17.95 -15.02
C THR A 3 -67.59 -18.59 -14.46
N ALA A 4 -66.43 -18.13 -14.92
CA ALA A 4 -65.13 -18.56 -14.43
C ALA A 4 -64.78 -17.81 -13.13
N LEU A 5 -64.64 -18.55 -12.03
CA LEU A 5 -64.25 -18.05 -10.71
C LEU A 5 -62.71 -17.89 -10.69
N MET A 6 -62.20 -16.65 -10.76
CA MET A 6 -60.78 -16.36 -10.56
C MET A 6 -60.43 -16.47 -9.07
N VAL A 7 -59.62 -17.48 -8.72
CA VAL A 7 -58.97 -17.58 -7.42
C VAL A 7 -57.67 -16.76 -7.49
N VAL A 8 -57.67 -15.58 -6.89
CA VAL A 8 -56.45 -14.77 -6.69
C VAL A 8 -55.71 -15.35 -5.49
N ALA A 9 -54.65 -16.13 -5.76
CA ALA A 9 -53.74 -16.60 -4.72
C ALA A 9 -52.89 -15.41 -4.22
N ALA A 10 -53.18 -14.94 -3.00
CA ALA A 10 -52.36 -13.94 -2.33
C ALA A 10 -51.01 -14.55 -1.96
N ILE A 11 -49.96 -14.22 -2.72
CA ILE A 11 -48.58 -14.55 -2.37
C ILE A 11 -48.21 -13.66 -1.17
N VAL A 12 -48.23 -14.23 0.03
CA VAL A 12 -47.69 -13.59 1.22
C VAL A 12 -46.16 -13.62 1.09
N ALA A 13 -45.57 -12.49 0.69
CA ALA A 13 -44.13 -12.31 0.74
C ALA A 13 -43.71 -12.30 2.22
N LEU A 14 -43.17 -13.44 2.69
CA LEU A 14 -42.52 -13.49 4.00
C LEU A 14 -41.33 -12.52 3.97
N PRO A 15 -41.18 -11.64 4.98
CA PRO A 15 -40.00 -10.79 5.07
C PRO A 15 -38.77 -11.71 5.14
N GLY A 16 -37.88 -11.58 4.15
CA GLY A 16 -36.60 -12.29 4.17
C GLY A 16 -35.88 -11.98 5.47
N SER A 17 -35.41 -13.02 6.16
CA SER A 17 -34.60 -12.88 7.36
C SER A 17 -33.45 -11.91 7.06
N ALA A 18 -33.44 -10.76 7.72
CA ALA A 18 -32.30 -9.85 7.64
C ALA A 18 -31.08 -10.60 8.19
N GLU A 19 -30.08 -10.85 7.34
CA GLU A 19 -28.80 -11.37 7.82
C GLU A 19 -28.22 -10.36 8.81
N ALA A 20 -27.75 -10.87 9.94
CA ALA A 20 -27.12 -10.04 10.96
C ALA A 20 -25.88 -9.36 10.34
N ALA A 21 -25.79 -8.04 10.49
CA ALA A 21 -24.63 -7.28 10.06
C ALA A 21 -23.36 -7.87 10.66
N GLN A 22 -22.39 -8.22 9.81
CA GLN A 22 -21.09 -8.68 10.24
C GLN A 22 -20.23 -7.47 10.62
N GLU A 23 -19.68 -7.48 11.83
CA GLU A 23 -18.73 -6.45 12.27
C GLU A 23 -17.31 -6.81 11.79
N PRO A 24 -16.65 -5.98 10.98
CA PRO A 24 -15.30 -6.27 10.50
C PRO A 24 -14.29 -6.19 11.66
N PRO A 25 -13.07 -6.73 11.50
CA PRO A 25 -12.09 -6.75 12.59
C PRO A 25 -11.90 -5.36 13.24
N GLY A 26 -12.12 -5.29 14.55
CA GLY A 26 -12.01 -4.05 15.33
C GLY A 26 -13.01 -2.95 14.93
N GLY A 27 -14.10 -3.29 14.24
CA GLY A 27 -15.07 -2.33 13.71
C GLY A 27 -14.51 -1.46 12.57
N ARG A 28 -13.45 -1.93 11.89
CA ARG A 28 -12.74 -1.20 10.83
C ARG A 28 -12.96 -1.86 9.49
N ALA A 29 -13.43 -1.09 8.51
CA ALA A 29 -13.83 -1.61 7.19
C ALA A 29 -12.79 -1.39 6.09
N ASN A 30 -11.83 -0.48 6.28
CA ASN A 30 -10.90 -0.03 5.23
C ASN A 30 -9.47 -0.45 5.56
N TYR A 31 -8.91 -1.38 4.78
CA TYR A 31 -7.55 -1.89 4.99
C TYR A 31 -6.63 -1.57 3.82
N THR A 32 -5.41 -1.12 4.10
CA THR A 32 -4.31 -1.11 3.12
C THR A 32 -3.48 -2.36 3.30
N VAL A 33 -3.23 -3.11 2.22
CA VAL A 33 -2.64 -4.45 2.28
C VAL A 33 -1.53 -4.59 1.24
N ALA A 34 -0.43 -5.24 1.61
CA ALA A 34 0.57 -5.75 0.69
C ALA A 34 0.69 -7.27 0.81
N LEU A 35 0.82 -7.93 -0.33
CA LEU A 35 0.99 -9.37 -0.44
C LEU A 35 2.13 -9.70 -1.37
N MET A 36 2.83 -10.79 -1.08
CA MET A 36 3.92 -11.28 -1.88
C MET A 36 3.90 -12.80 -1.97
N ARG A 37 4.11 -13.31 -3.19
CA ARG A 37 4.71 -14.64 -3.39
C ARG A 37 6.19 -14.41 -3.60
N ASN A 38 7.02 -14.90 -2.69
CA ASN A 38 8.48 -14.75 -2.78
C ASN A 38 9.13 -16.09 -3.14
N VAL A 39 9.18 -16.41 -4.44
CA VAL A 39 9.67 -17.68 -4.99
C VAL A 39 10.39 -17.43 -6.32
N GLY A 40 11.62 -16.91 -6.28
CA GLY A 40 12.45 -16.72 -7.48
C GLY A 40 11.74 -15.97 -8.61
N THR A 41 11.77 -16.53 -9.82
CA THR A 41 11.14 -15.99 -11.05
C THR A 41 9.61 -16.05 -11.04
N GLU A 42 8.99 -16.82 -10.14
CA GLU A 42 7.53 -16.86 -9.97
C GLU A 42 7.00 -15.80 -9.01
N SER A 43 7.90 -14.94 -8.49
CA SER A 43 7.52 -13.97 -7.50
C SER A 43 6.54 -12.95 -8.05
N PHE A 44 5.58 -12.56 -7.22
CA PHE A 44 4.69 -11.43 -7.48
C PHE A 44 4.43 -10.66 -6.21
N VAL A 45 4.03 -9.41 -6.39
CA VAL A 45 3.63 -8.51 -5.33
C VAL A 45 2.29 -7.86 -5.69
N ARG A 46 1.45 -7.64 -4.67
CA ARG A 46 0.16 -6.96 -4.79
C ARG A 46 0.06 -5.89 -3.71
N LEU A 47 -0.29 -4.67 -4.11
CA LEU A 47 -0.68 -3.58 -3.22
C LEU A 47 -2.19 -3.38 -3.36
N ALA A 48 -2.94 -3.31 -2.27
CA ALA A 48 -4.39 -3.27 -2.33
C ALA A 48 -5.04 -2.44 -1.23
N GLN A 49 -6.27 -2.02 -1.52
CA GLN A 49 -7.22 -1.43 -0.61
C GLN A 49 -8.41 -2.39 -0.45
N TYR A 50 -8.65 -2.93 0.74
CA TYR A 50 -9.78 -3.81 1.02
C TYR A 50 -10.90 -3.04 1.70
N SER A 51 -12.12 -3.18 1.16
CA SER A 51 -13.36 -2.65 1.72
C SER A 51 -14.24 -3.80 2.20
N LEU A 52 -14.30 -4.03 3.52
CA LEU A 52 -15.18 -5.02 4.15
C LEU A 52 -16.53 -4.38 4.45
N ARG A 53 -17.61 -4.97 3.96
CA ARG A 53 -18.98 -4.49 4.17
C ARG A 53 -19.72 -5.34 5.20
N ALA A 54 -20.67 -4.72 5.89
CA ALA A 54 -21.49 -5.36 6.92
C ALA A 54 -22.37 -6.51 6.38
N ASP A 55 -22.61 -6.56 5.07
CA ASP A 55 -23.32 -7.67 4.40
C ASP A 55 -22.41 -8.90 4.15
N GLY A 56 -21.19 -8.93 4.71
CA GLY A 56 -20.23 -10.01 4.51
C GLY A 56 -19.54 -9.97 3.13
N THR A 57 -19.76 -8.95 2.31
CA THR A 57 -19.04 -8.80 1.03
C THR A 57 -17.76 -7.99 1.20
N ILE A 58 -16.78 -8.28 0.35
CA ILE A 58 -15.49 -7.57 0.32
C ILE A 58 -15.15 -7.18 -1.12
N ARG A 59 -14.56 -6.00 -1.27
CA ARG A 59 -13.92 -5.55 -2.51
C ARG A 59 -12.45 -5.25 -2.25
N ALA A 60 -11.57 -5.70 -3.14
CA ALA A 60 -10.20 -5.22 -3.21
C ALA A 60 -9.97 -4.38 -4.47
N ASP A 61 -9.44 -3.18 -4.28
CA ASP A 61 -8.88 -2.35 -5.34
C ASP A 61 -7.36 -2.52 -5.31
N TYR A 62 -6.76 -3.10 -6.35
CA TYR A 62 -5.38 -3.55 -6.30
C TYR A 62 -4.54 -3.22 -7.54
N TRP A 63 -3.24 -3.15 -7.30
CA TRP A 63 -2.16 -3.11 -8.28
C TRP A 63 -1.24 -4.30 -8.05
N ALA A 64 -0.69 -4.88 -9.11
CA ALA A 64 0.16 -6.05 -8.99
C ALA A 64 1.24 -6.10 -10.06
N TRP A 65 2.38 -6.65 -9.68
CA TRP A 65 3.57 -6.80 -10.52
C TRP A 65 4.20 -8.16 -10.28
N ASN A 66 4.94 -8.68 -11.26
CA ASN A 66 5.58 -9.99 -11.19
C ASN A 66 7.05 -9.93 -11.65
N ALA A 67 7.81 -10.97 -11.32
CA ALA A 67 9.25 -11.01 -11.55
C ALA A 67 9.62 -11.24 -13.02
N GLN A 68 8.67 -11.73 -13.83
CA GLN A 68 8.86 -12.09 -15.24
C GLN A 68 8.66 -10.91 -16.20
N GLN A 69 7.93 -9.87 -15.77
CA GLN A 69 7.60 -8.73 -16.61
C GLN A 69 8.22 -7.45 -16.06
N THR A 70 9.25 -6.96 -16.73
CA THR A 70 9.86 -5.64 -16.45
C THR A 70 8.81 -4.54 -16.47
N GLN A 71 8.80 -3.71 -15.44
CA GLN A 71 7.90 -2.58 -15.33
C GLN A 71 8.64 -1.30 -15.70
N PRO A 72 8.16 -0.55 -16.72
CA PRO A 72 8.70 0.76 -17.00
C PRO A 72 8.55 1.71 -15.81
N ASN A 73 9.51 2.62 -15.68
CA ASN A 73 9.39 3.76 -14.77
C ASN A 73 8.49 4.80 -15.44
N VAL A 74 7.49 5.30 -14.72
CA VAL A 74 6.64 6.40 -15.20
C VAL A 74 6.60 7.53 -14.18
N SER A 75 6.53 8.78 -14.65
CA SER A 75 6.44 9.94 -13.75
C SER A 75 5.11 9.88 -13.00
N SER A 76 5.14 10.08 -11.68
CA SER A 76 3.95 10.18 -10.82
C SER A 76 3.13 11.45 -11.04
N GLY A 77 3.62 12.38 -11.87
CA GLY A 77 3.10 13.74 -11.98
C GLY A 77 3.59 14.68 -10.87
N LEU A 78 4.23 14.16 -9.82
CA LEU A 78 4.84 14.96 -8.75
C LEU A 78 6.31 15.25 -9.02
N ARG A 79 6.77 16.41 -8.53
CA ARG A 79 8.15 16.89 -8.71
C ARG A 79 8.75 17.45 -7.42
N THR A 80 10.05 17.24 -7.22
CA THR A 80 10.84 17.77 -6.09
C THR A 80 11.21 19.24 -6.31
N LEU A 81 10.19 20.06 -6.38
CA LEU A 81 10.24 21.50 -6.59
C LEU A 81 10.92 22.22 -5.40
N GLY A 82 11.83 23.17 -5.64
CA GLY A 82 12.57 23.87 -4.57
C GLY A 82 13.65 23.08 -3.81
N CYS A 83 13.88 21.81 -4.17
CA CYS A 83 15.07 21.06 -3.76
C CYS A 83 16.27 21.35 -4.68
N ALA A 84 17.45 20.77 -4.39
CA ALA A 84 18.69 21.00 -5.17
C ALA A 84 18.53 20.81 -6.70
N ASN A 85 17.58 19.97 -7.13
CA ASN A 85 17.11 19.88 -8.51
C ASN A 85 15.59 19.64 -8.54
N THR A 86 14.90 20.17 -9.55
CA THR A 86 13.52 19.78 -9.86
C THR A 86 13.52 18.44 -10.58
N CYS A 87 13.07 17.39 -9.89
CA CYS A 87 13.07 16.03 -10.39
C CYS A 87 11.67 15.43 -10.35
N ASP A 88 11.30 14.69 -11.38
CA ASP A 88 10.10 13.85 -11.33
C ASP A 88 10.27 12.78 -10.24
N ILE A 89 9.21 12.55 -9.47
CA ILE A 89 9.10 11.36 -8.63
C ILE A 89 8.55 10.23 -9.49
N TRP A 90 9.29 9.14 -9.58
CA TRP A 90 8.95 8.00 -10.42
C TRP A 90 8.19 6.93 -9.65
N THR A 91 7.36 6.16 -10.36
CA THR A 91 6.61 5.02 -9.83
C THR A 91 6.62 3.86 -10.84
N PRO A 92 6.41 2.61 -10.40
CA PRO A 92 6.21 1.51 -11.33
C PRO A 92 4.98 1.76 -12.21
N ASN A 93 5.09 1.42 -13.49
CA ASN A 93 3.97 1.52 -14.42
C ASN A 93 2.72 0.81 -13.89
N GLY A 94 1.55 1.41 -14.14
CA GLY A 94 0.25 0.91 -13.71
C GLY A 94 -0.21 1.40 -12.33
N PHE A 95 0.66 1.90 -11.45
CA PHE A 95 0.21 2.36 -10.11
C PHE A 95 -0.69 3.61 -10.16
N GLN A 96 -0.48 4.48 -11.15
CA GLN A 96 -1.32 5.67 -11.35
C GLN A 96 -2.63 5.35 -12.06
N SER A 97 -2.69 4.23 -12.78
CA SER A 97 -3.91 3.77 -13.43
C SER A 97 -4.96 3.38 -12.40
N ALA A 98 -6.22 3.35 -12.82
CA ALA A 98 -7.30 2.81 -12.00
C ALA A 98 -6.94 1.40 -11.50
N PRO A 99 -7.15 1.10 -10.21
CA PRO A 99 -6.87 -0.22 -9.67
C PRO A 99 -7.73 -1.28 -10.36
N LYS A 100 -7.20 -2.49 -10.45
CA LYS A 100 -8.00 -3.67 -10.78
C LYS A 100 -8.90 -4.00 -9.58
N GLN A 101 -10.00 -4.68 -9.83
CA GLN A 101 -10.98 -5.02 -8.80
C GLN A 101 -11.08 -6.52 -8.61
N LEU A 102 -11.15 -6.94 -7.35
CA LEU A 102 -11.57 -8.28 -6.93
C LEU A 102 -12.75 -8.15 -5.98
N TYR A 103 -13.67 -9.11 -6.06
CA TYR A 103 -14.85 -9.18 -5.22
C TYR A 103 -14.86 -10.53 -4.51
N GLY A 104 -15.44 -10.56 -3.32
CA GLY A 104 -15.46 -11.76 -2.49
C GLY A 104 -16.47 -11.67 -1.37
N THR A 105 -16.45 -12.68 -0.52
CA THR A 105 -17.08 -12.67 0.80
C THR A 105 -16.00 -12.77 1.87
N TRP A 106 -16.30 -12.23 3.04
CA TRP A 106 -15.44 -12.35 4.20
C TRP A 106 -16.24 -12.86 5.40
N SER A 107 -15.53 -13.45 6.35
CA SER A 107 -16.06 -13.85 7.65
C SER A 107 -14.95 -13.91 8.68
N LEU A 108 -15.32 -13.87 9.96
CA LEU A 108 -14.40 -14.17 11.05
C LEU A 108 -14.53 -15.63 11.42
N THR A 109 -13.44 -16.38 11.39
CA THR A 109 -13.44 -17.82 11.76
C THR A 109 -13.13 -18.03 13.24
N SER A 110 -12.46 -17.07 13.87
CA SER A 110 -12.24 -16.94 15.30
C SER A 110 -12.15 -15.45 15.68
N THR A 111 -11.88 -15.16 16.95
CA THR A 111 -11.72 -13.78 17.46
C THR A 111 -10.54 -13.01 16.86
N ASP A 112 -9.66 -13.68 16.12
CA ASP A 112 -8.39 -13.16 15.59
C ASP A 112 -8.09 -13.62 14.16
N ASP A 113 -9.06 -14.22 13.46
CA ASP A 113 -8.86 -14.83 12.14
C ASP A 113 -9.91 -14.37 11.13
N LEU A 114 -9.47 -13.57 10.16
CA LEU A 114 -10.25 -13.08 9.03
C LEU A 114 -10.06 -14.01 7.84
N SER A 115 -11.16 -14.56 7.32
CA SER A 115 -11.21 -15.43 6.16
C SER A 115 -11.89 -14.72 4.99
N ILE A 116 -11.26 -14.74 3.82
CA ILE A 116 -11.76 -14.13 2.58
C ILE A 116 -11.84 -15.19 1.48
N THR A 117 -12.99 -15.28 0.84
CA THR A 117 -13.22 -16.10 -0.36
C THR A 117 -13.45 -15.18 -1.56
N TRP A 118 -12.52 -15.16 -2.50
CA TRP A 118 -12.65 -14.35 -3.72
C TRP A 118 -13.53 -15.04 -4.76
N THR A 119 -14.43 -14.30 -5.41
CA THR A 119 -15.33 -14.83 -6.46
C THR A 119 -14.61 -15.08 -7.78
N SER A 120 -13.47 -14.44 -8.00
CA SER A 120 -12.62 -14.62 -9.17
C SER A 120 -11.14 -14.38 -8.82
N GLY A 121 -10.22 -14.92 -9.63
CA GLY A 121 -8.78 -14.64 -9.53
C GLY A 121 -7.95 -15.61 -8.65
N SER A 122 -8.57 -16.38 -7.75
CA SER A 122 -7.89 -17.49 -7.07
C SER A 122 -8.89 -18.52 -6.52
N SER A 123 -8.71 -19.79 -6.86
CA SER A 123 -9.42 -20.88 -6.16
C SER A 123 -8.80 -21.08 -4.79
N GLY A 124 -9.46 -20.58 -3.74
CA GLY A 124 -9.06 -20.84 -2.35
C GLY A 124 -9.35 -19.69 -1.40
N VAL A 125 -9.02 -19.90 -0.13
CA VAL A 125 -9.31 -18.97 0.97
C VAL A 125 -8.05 -18.21 1.35
N GLU A 126 -8.14 -16.90 1.33
CA GLU A 126 -7.13 -15.99 1.90
C GLU A 126 -7.45 -15.78 3.38
N ARG A 127 -6.50 -16.09 4.28
CA ARG A 127 -6.66 -15.95 5.73
C ARG A 127 -5.64 -14.99 6.30
N TRP A 128 -6.09 -14.18 7.24
CA TRP A 128 -5.30 -13.20 7.96
C TRP A 128 -5.46 -13.40 9.45
N LYS A 129 -4.36 -13.36 10.19
CA LYS A 129 -4.40 -13.06 11.61
C LYS A 129 -4.56 -11.56 11.80
N PHE A 130 -5.35 -11.14 12.77
CA PHE A 130 -5.49 -9.73 13.10
C PHE A 130 -5.30 -9.44 14.59
N ALA A 131 -4.77 -8.24 14.85
CA ALA A 131 -4.65 -7.68 16.19
C ALA A 131 -5.35 -6.31 16.22
N ASN A 132 -6.33 -6.17 17.10
CA ASN A 132 -7.04 -4.91 17.28
C ASN A 132 -6.28 -4.02 18.25
N LEU A 133 -5.85 -2.86 17.77
CA LEU A 133 -5.25 -1.81 18.57
C LEU A 133 -6.28 -0.71 18.84
N ALA A 134 -5.90 0.26 19.68
CA ALA A 134 -6.77 1.35 20.10
C ALA A 134 -7.36 2.12 18.91
N THR A 135 -6.53 2.43 17.89
CA THR A 135 -6.94 3.24 16.74
C THR A 135 -6.73 2.57 15.37
N ALA A 136 -6.23 1.33 15.32
CA ALA A 136 -6.00 0.61 14.08
C ALA A 136 -6.15 -0.91 14.27
N THR A 137 -6.28 -1.66 13.18
CA THR A 137 -6.22 -3.13 13.23
C THR A 137 -5.09 -3.63 12.33
N GLN A 138 -4.13 -4.35 12.90
CA GLN A 138 -3.04 -4.96 12.13
C GLN A 138 -3.53 -6.27 11.51
N LEU A 139 -3.07 -6.57 10.28
CA LEU A 139 -3.23 -7.84 9.60
C LEU A 139 -1.86 -8.46 9.29
N THR A 140 -1.74 -9.76 9.53
CA THR A 140 -0.59 -10.59 9.10
C THR A 140 -1.10 -11.81 8.34
N LEU A 141 -0.53 -12.08 7.16
CA LEU A 141 -1.01 -13.18 6.31
C LEU A 141 -0.82 -14.52 7.02
N ALA A 142 -1.91 -15.24 7.23
CA ALA A 142 -1.89 -16.58 7.82
C ALA A 142 -1.77 -17.67 6.74
N SER A 143 -2.56 -17.55 5.67
CA SER A 143 -2.48 -18.46 4.52
C SER A 143 -3.08 -17.82 3.28
N HIS A 144 -2.53 -18.10 2.10
CA HIS A 144 -3.09 -17.69 0.82
C HIS A 144 -2.82 -18.79 -0.22
N PRO A 145 -3.67 -18.97 -1.26
CA PRO A 145 -3.42 -19.97 -2.30
C PRO A 145 -2.11 -19.83 -3.09
N THR A 146 -1.40 -18.70 -2.99
CA THR A 146 -0.28 -18.37 -3.87
C THR A 146 0.76 -17.48 -3.19
N ALA A 147 0.33 -16.42 -2.49
CA ALA A 147 1.20 -15.59 -1.67
C ALA A 147 1.65 -16.35 -0.41
N ASN A 148 2.85 -16.02 0.07
CA ASN A 148 3.44 -16.61 1.28
C ASN A 148 3.84 -15.56 2.33
N THR A 149 3.73 -14.28 2.02
CA THR A 149 3.96 -13.17 2.96
C THR A 149 2.96 -12.06 2.71
N GLY A 150 2.51 -11.37 3.75
CA GLY A 150 1.68 -10.18 3.61
C GLY A 150 1.39 -9.49 4.92
N TRP A 151 1.12 -8.19 4.83
CA TRP A 151 0.79 -7.31 5.94
C TRP A 151 -0.32 -6.35 5.54
N GLY A 152 -1.06 -5.86 6.52
CA GLY A 152 -2.03 -4.82 6.27
C GLY A 152 -2.47 -4.08 7.53
N TRP A 153 -3.17 -2.98 7.33
CA TRP A 153 -3.63 -2.11 8.40
C TRP A 153 -5.03 -1.57 8.10
N GLY A 154 -5.94 -1.80 9.04
CA GLY A 154 -7.34 -1.39 9.02
C GLY A 154 -7.61 -0.12 9.81
N SER A 155 -8.56 0.67 9.33
CA SER A 155 -9.07 1.89 9.98
C SER A 155 -10.52 2.17 9.58
N ARG A 156 -11.15 3.11 10.28
CA ARG A 156 -12.48 3.67 9.92
C ARG A 156 -12.43 4.66 8.76
N ILE A 157 -11.25 5.15 8.40
CA ILE A 157 -11.07 6.21 7.40
C ILE A 157 -11.20 5.64 5.98
N GLY A 158 -11.92 6.34 5.10
CA GLY A 158 -12.07 5.94 3.70
C GLY A 158 -10.78 6.05 2.88
N PHE A 159 -10.80 5.52 1.65
CA PHE A 159 -9.65 5.55 0.75
C PHE A 159 -9.47 6.87 -0.02
N ASN A 160 -10.51 7.71 -0.09
CA ASN A 160 -10.48 9.07 -0.66
C ASN A 160 -10.02 10.11 0.38
N THR A 161 -9.18 9.69 1.31
CA THR A 161 -8.63 10.52 2.37
C THR A 161 -7.18 10.12 2.54
N GLY A 162 -6.29 11.09 2.51
CA GLY A 162 -4.87 10.95 2.77
C GLY A 162 -4.32 12.16 3.49
N VAL A 163 -3.06 12.06 3.88
CA VAL A 163 -2.28 13.14 4.48
C VAL A 163 -1.26 13.62 3.45
N PRO A 164 -1.18 14.92 3.12
CA PRO A 164 -0.18 15.44 2.20
C PRO A 164 1.25 15.18 2.71
N ALA A 165 2.21 15.04 1.80
CA ALA A 165 3.60 14.79 2.17
C ALA A 165 4.16 15.86 3.14
N ARG A 166 3.87 17.16 2.90
CA ARG A 166 4.23 18.23 3.85
C ARG A 166 3.77 17.95 5.28
N THR A 167 2.50 17.59 5.48
CA THR A 167 1.96 17.32 6.81
C THR A 167 2.62 16.10 7.46
N ILE A 168 2.97 15.07 6.66
CA ILE A 168 3.76 13.92 7.16
C ILE A 168 5.13 14.40 7.65
N PHE A 169 5.83 15.22 6.87
CA PHE A 169 7.13 15.79 7.24
C PHE A 169 7.04 16.63 8.53
N GLU A 170 6.06 17.53 8.61
CA GLU A 170 5.85 18.42 9.75
C GLU A 170 5.43 17.69 11.04
N SER A 171 4.80 16.51 10.91
CA SER A 171 4.36 15.72 12.06
C SER A 171 5.50 15.16 12.92
N ASN A 172 6.74 15.14 12.42
CA ASN A 172 7.90 14.53 13.09
C ASN A 172 7.67 13.05 13.51
N ILE A 173 6.79 12.33 12.81
CA ILE A 173 6.42 10.94 13.13
C ILE A 173 7.53 9.90 12.87
N LEU A 174 8.68 10.37 12.39
CA LEU A 174 9.75 9.55 11.83
C LEU A 174 10.82 9.30 12.89
N PRO A 175 11.49 8.12 12.88
CA PRO A 175 11.51 7.14 11.80
C PRO A 175 10.29 6.19 11.78
N LEU A 176 9.94 5.69 10.60
CA LEU A 176 9.07 4.52 10.47
C LEU A 176 9.94 3.27 10.48
N SER A 177 9.47 2.20 11.09
CA SER A 177 10.16 0.92 11.07
C SER A 177 9.19 -0.23 10.89
N GLY A 178 9.71 -1.35 10.43
CA GLY A 178 8.93 -2.58 10.42
C GLY A 178 9.47 -3.61 9.43
N PRO A 179 8.71 -4.71 9.23
CA PRO A 179 9.19 -5.84 8.47
C PRO A 179 9.21 -5.56 6.97
N TRP A 180 10.12 -6.26 6.29
CA TRP A 180 10.18 -6.31 4.84
C TRP A 180 10.49 -7.73 4.35
N SER A 181 10.04 -8.02 3.14
CA SER A 181 10.35 -9.24 2.39
C SER A 181 10.64 -8.85 0.95
N GLN A 182 11.71 -9.36 0.37
CA GLN A 182 12.14 -9.01 -0.97
C GLN A 182 12.60 -10.25 -1.73
N ASN A 183 12.35 -10.23 -3.04
CA ASN A 183 13.00 -11.05 -4.03
C ASN A 183 14.05 -10.16 -4.69
N ASN A 184 15.30 -10.31 -4.26
CA ASN A 184 16.40 -9.54 -4.79
C ASN A 184 17.11 -10.37 -5.86
N TRP A 185 16.62 -10.26 -7.09
CA TRP A 185 17.15 -11.00 -8.25
C TRP A 185 17.10 -12.54 -8.11
N GLY A 186 16.02 -13.05 -7.52
CA GLY A 186 15.83 -14.46 -7.23
C GLY A 186 16.15 -14.86 -5.80
N GLU A 187 16.91 -14.03 -5.06
CA GLU A 187 17.23 -14.26 -3.66
C GLU A 187 16.08 -13.83 -2.74
N VAL A 188 15.58 -14.77 -1.93
CA VAL A 188 14.52 -14.53 -0.96
C VAL A 188 15.14 -13.96 0.30
N LEU A 189 14.91 -12.67 0.55
CA LEU A 189 15.42 -11.93 1.69
C LEU A 189 14.28 -11.39 2.55
N GLY A 190 14.56 -11.17 3.83
CA GLY A 190 13.64 -10.49 4.73
C GLY A 190 14.35 -9.99 5.99
N GLY A 191 13.68 -9.11 6.72
CA GLY A 191 14.20 -8.55 7.96
C GLY A 191 13.38 -7.37 8.45
N ILE A 192 14.01 -6.55 9.28
CA ILE A 192 13.48 -5.25 9.70
C ILE A 192 14.21 -4.17 8.92
N THR A 193 13.49 -3.14 8.49
CA THR A 193 14.07 -1.94 7.89
C THR A 193 13.47 -0.71 8.53
N GLN A 194 14.17 0.41 8.36
CA GLN A 194 13.74 1.70 8.84
C GLN A 194 13.72 2.68 7.68
N LEU A 195 12.62 3.42 7.57
CA LEU A 195 12.56 4.63 6.79
C LEU A 195 12.79 5.80 7.74
N GLN A 196 13.98 6.36 7.70
CA GLN A 196 14.31 7.58 8.41
C GLN A 196 14.06 8.78 7.48
N MET A 197 13.26 9.75 7.93
CA MET A 197 13.18 11.07 7.31
C MET A 197 13.12 12.08 8.46
N THR A 198 14.26 12.36 9.07
CA THR A 198 14.30 13.27 10.23
C THR A 198 14.41 14.71 9.75
N ALA A 199 13.55 15.60 10.26
CA ALA A 199 13.72 17.06 10.08
C ALA A 199 14.94 17.61 10.84
N ASN A 200 15.45 16.86 11.83
CA ASN A 200 16.51 17.27 12.76
C ASN A 200 17.84 16.48 12.61
N GLY A 201 18.09 15.87 11.46
CA GLY A 201 19.38 15.20 11.18
C GLY A 201 20.43 16.15 10.60
N THR A 202 21.71 15.85 10.81
CA THR A 202 22.86 16.42 10.07
C THR A 202 22.84 16.12 8.56
N LEU A 203 21.88 15.32 8.10
CA LEU A 203 21.63 15.02 6.70
C LEU A 203 20.39 15.80 6.24
N PRO A 204 20.46 16.50 5.11
CA PRO A 204 19.36 17.34 4.67
C PRO A 204 18.14 16.49 4.26
N VAL A 205 17.16 16.37 5.15
CA VAL A 205 15.79 16.11 4.72
C VAL A 205 15.18 17.47 4.40
N HIS A 206 14.89 17.68 3.13
CA HIS A 206 14.30 18.93 2.66
C HIS A 206 12.87 18.67 2.25
N LEU A 207 11.95 19.44 2.81
CA LEU A 207 10.68 19.63 2.13
C LEU A 207 10.99 20.31 0.80
N CYS A 208 10.59 19.66 -0.28
CA CYS A 208 10.71 20.25 -1.60
C CYS A 208 9.49 21.17 -1.76
N ASP A 209 9.66 22.40 -1.26
CA ASP A 209 8.66 23.46 -1.31
C ASP A 209 8.96 24.42 -2.46
N ASN A 210 7.95 24.72 -3.25
CA ASN A 210 8.00 25.80 -4.20
C ASN A 210 7.79 27.13 -3.45
N ASN A 211 8.86 27.92 -3.29
CA ASN A 211 8.75 29.35 -3.01
C ASN A 211 8.05 30.16 -4.14
N ASP A 212 7.25 29.54 -5.01
CA ASP A 212 6.46 30.21 -6.05
C ASP A 212 5.15 30.81 -5.51
N GLY A 213 4.85 30.61 -4.21
CA GLY A 213 3.65 31.14 -3.58
C GLY A 213 2.37 30.38 -3.95
N ASN A 214 2.48 29.20 -4.58
CA ASN A 214 1.34 28.38 -4.94
C ASN A 214 1.20 27.19 -3.95
N PRO A 215 0.28 27.26 -2.96
CA PRO A 215 0.12 26.25 -1.91
C PRO A 215 -0.34 24.86 -2.40
N GLY A 216 -0.47 24.66 -3.72
CA GLY A 216 -0.87 23.40 -4.35
C GLY A 216 0.27 22.50 -4.81
N ASN A 217 1.54 22.82 -4.54
CA ASN A 217 2.70 22.05 -5.01
C ASN A 217 3.51 21.33 -3.90
N ASP A 218 2.97 21.28 -2.68
CA ASP A 218 3.63 20.79 -1.44
C ASP A 218 3.59 19.27 -1.26
N HIS A 219 3.93 18.55 -2.31
CA HIS A 219 3.64 17.14 -2.41
C HIS A 219 4.87 16.25 -2.30
N CYS A 220 6.05 16.79 -1.99
CA CYS A 220 7.31 16.07 -2.11
C CYS A 220 8.29 16.33 -0.95
N ILE A 221 8.98 15.27 -0.54
CA ILE A 221 10.04 15.29 0.48
C ILE A 221 11.29 14.67 -0.16
N ASN A 222 12.42 15.36 -0.07
CA ASN A 222 13.74 14.80 -0.36
C ASN A 222 14.33 14.22 0.92
N VAL A 223 14.62 12.93 0.86
CA VAL A 223 15.11 12.13 1.98
C VAL A 223 16.53 11.67 1.64
N THR A 224 17.45 11.98 2.54
CA THR A 224 18.81 11.43 2.52
C THR A 224 18.89 10.29 3.53
N THR A 225 19.36 9.11 3.12
CA THR A 225 19.77 8.09 4.11
C THR A 225 21.26 8.22 4.40
N PRO A 226 21.70 8.01 5.66
CA PRO A 226 23.12 7.99 5.98
C PRO A 226 23.86 6.93 5.15
N ALA A 227 25.11 7.24 4.78
CA ALA A 227 26.03 6.25 4.26
C ALA A 227 26.24 5.14 5.31
N ILE A 228 26.27 3.87 4.87
CA ILE A 228 26.53 2.73 5.74
C ILE A 228 27.78 2.01 5.22
N GLY A 229 28.90 2.21 5.93
CA GLY A 229 30.22 1.72 5.49
C GLY A 229 30.62 2.36 4.16
N ASP A 230 31.02 1.53 3.19
CA ASP A 230 31.42 1.97 1.84
C ASP A 230 30.23 2.25 0.90
N LYS A 231 28.99 2.10 1.38
CA LYS A 231 27.80 2.36 0.57
C LYS A 231 27.51 3.86 0.53
N PRO A 232 27.32 4.46 -0.67
CA PRO A 232 26.98 5.87 -0.78
C PRO A 232 25.63 6.14 -0.11
N GLU A 233 25.41 7.39 0.30
CA GLU A 233 24.10 7.88 0.74
C GLU A 233 23.02 7.54 -0.31
N ASN A 234 21.80 7.25 0.14
CA ASN A 234 20.69 7.13 -0.79
C ASN A 234 20.04 8.48 -0.98
N LYS A 235 19.77 8.80 -2.24
CA LYS A 235 18.88 9.88 -2.62
C LYS A 235 17.48 9.31 -2.79
N ALA A 236 16.56 9.69 -1.92
CA ALA A 236 15.20 9.20 -1.93
C ALA A 236 14.20 10.36 -2.04
N TYR A 237 13.14 10.14 -2.78
CA TYR A 237 12.01 11.06 -2.93
C TYR A 237 10.74 10.38 -2.52
N ILE A 238 9.95 11.09 -1.70
CA ILE A 238 8.64 10.65 -1.25
C ILE A 238 7.64 11.72 -1.64
N GLY A 239 6.55 11.33 -2.28
CA GLY A 239 5.50 12.28 -2.58
C GLY A 239 4.09 11.73 -2.49
N GLY A 240 3.15 12.63 -2.25
CA GLY A 240 1.72 12.38 -2.17
C GLY A 240 0.92 13.64 -1.92
N THR A 241 -0.27 13.68 -2.52
CA THR A 241 -1.14 14.87 -2.54
C THR A 241 -2.05 14.97 -1.32
N GLY A 242 -2.30 13.85 -0.63
CA GLY A 242 -3.31 13.75 0.43
C GLY A 242 -4.75 13.65 -0.07
N THR A 243 -5.00 13.68 -1.38
CA THR A 243 -6.35 13.49 -1.96
C THR A 243 -6.84 12.05 -1.82
N ASP A 244 -5.91 11.12 -1.77
CA ASP A 244 -6.13 9.70 -1.50
C ASP A 244 -4.92 9.15 -0.73
N ARG A 245 -4.92 7.84 -0.48
CA ARG A 245 -3.85 7.18 0.28
C ARG A 245 -2.58 6.92 -0.53
N ARG A 246 -2.49 7.26 -1.82
CA ARG A 246 -1.32 6.91 -2.64
C ARG A 246 -0.13 7.77 -2.26
N MET A 247 1.01 7.09 -2.16
CA MET A 247 2.32 7.68 -1.96
C MET A 247 3.29 7.08 -2.98
N PHE A 248 4.25 7.87 -3.42
CA PHE A 248 5.26 7.50 -4.39
C PHE A 248 6.61 7.59 -3.73
N TYR A 249 7.34 6.47 -3.67
CA TYR A 249 8.68 6.42 -3.11
C TYR A 249 9.66 5.96 -4.19
N ASN A 250 10.71 6.74 -4.39
CA ASN A 250 11.77 6.52 -5.36
C ASN A 250 13.11 6.65 -4.62
N HIS A 251 14.06 5.74 -4.81
CA HIS A 251 15.43 6.01 -4.40
C HIS A 251 16.48 5.39 -5.32
N GLU A 252 17.66 6.01 -5.34
CA GLU A 252 18.86 5.54 -6.02
C GLU A 252 20.07 5.68 -5.08
N LEU A 253 21.04 4.77 -5.20
CA LEU A 253 22.30 4.81 -4.46
C LEU A 253 23.20 5.94 -5.00
N LYS A 254 23.05 7.19 -4.51
CA LYS A 254 23.87 8.37 -4.89
C LYS A 254 23.81 9.47 -3.83
N THR A 255 24.89 10.25 -3.72
CA THR A 255 24.95 11.47 -2.91
C THR A 255 23.87 12.47 -3.30
N VAL A 256 23.22 13.07 -2.30
CA VAL A 256 21.99 13.87 -2.50
C VAL A 256 22.26 15.20 -3.23
N ASN A 257 23.50 15.69 -3.21
CA ASN A 257 23.82 17.07 -3.56
C ASN A 257 24.75 17.29 -4.76
N SER A 258 25.04 16.28 -5.60
CA SER A 258 26.03 16.48 -6.68
C SER A 258 25.74 15.79 -8.03
N GLY A 259 24.50 15.39 -8.33
CA GLY A 259 24.20 14.65 -9.57
C GLY A 259 22.75 14.69 -10.05
N PRO A 260 22.48 14.19 -11.29
CA PRO A 260 21.18 14.30 -11.96
C PRO A 260 20.05 13.65 -11.16
N CYS A 261 18.82 14.02 -11.50
CA CYS A 261 17.61 13.42 -10.93
C CYS A 261 17.66 11.88 -10.95
N PRO A 262 17.18 11.19 -9.90
CA PRO A 262 17.05 9.74 -9.89
C PRO A 262 16.11 9.34 -11.01
N ALA A 263 16.67 8.88 -12.14
CA ALA A 263 15.92 8.47 -13.31
C ALA A 263 15.71 6.94 -13.34
N ARG A 264 16.47 6.21 -12.52
CA ARG A 264 16.53 4.76 -12.44
C ARG A 264 16.77 4.38 -10.98
N GLY A 265 16.07 3.36 -10.48
CA GLY A 265 16.29 2.93 -9.10
C GLY A 265 15.17 2.07 -8.55
N HIS A 266 15.13 2.03 -7.23
CA HIS A 266 14.19 1.27 -6.42
C HIS A 266 12.88 2.06 -6.27
N LEU A 267 11.91 1.72 -7.11
CA LEU A 267 10.58 2.33 -7.11
C LEU A 267 9.63 1.54 -6.23
N LYS A 268 8.97 2.23 -5.31
CA LYS A 268 7.99 1.68 -4.39
C LYS A 268 6.67 2.42 -4.52
N ALA A 269 5.65 1.70 -4.96
CA ALA A 269 4.27 2.14 -4.83
C ALA A 269 3.85 1.96 -3.38
N ALA A 270 3.16 2.95 -2.80
CA ALA A 270 2.83 2.93 -1.38
C ALA A 270 1.40 3.39 -1.13
N LEU A 271 0.78 2.83 -0.08
CA LEU A 271 -0.46 3.29 0.49
C LEU A 271 -0.24 3.74 1.93
N GLN A 272 -0.82 4.87 2.30
CA GLN A 272 -0.78 5.39 3.67
C GLN A 272 -1.54 4.48 4.63
N ILE A 273 -0.91 4.19 5.77
CA ILE A 273 -1.56 3.65 6.95
C ILE A 273 -2.10 4.86 7.71
N LEU A 274 -3.42 4.98 7.77
CA LEU A 274 -4.11 5.96 8.61
C LEU A 274 -4.77 5.22 9.75
N ASP A 275 -4.81 5.82 10.94
CA ASP A 275 -5.61 5.31 12.04
C ASP A 275 -7.06 5.84 11.99
N ASP A 276 -7.88 5.45 12.96
CA ASP A 276 -9.30 5.82 13.04
C ASP A 276 -9.54 7.33 13.13
N ASN A 277 -8.53 8.12 13.50
CA ASN A 277 -8.61 9.58 13.56
C ASN A 277 -8.12 10.25 12.27
N GLY A 278 -7.72 9.48 11.25
CA GLY A 278 -7.10 10.01 10.03
C GLY A 278 -5.65 10.45 10.22
N THR A 279 -5.04 10.10 11.35
CA THR A 279 -3.63 10.41 11.59
C THR A 279 -2.78 9.44 10.77
N PHE A 280 -1.80 9.96 10.03
CA PHE A 280 -0.82 9.13 9.33
C PHE A 280 0.00 8.36 10.35
N ARG A 281 0.19 7.06 10.12
CA ARG A 281 0.96 6.16 10.99
C ARG A 281 2.04 5.37 10.27
N GLY A 282 2.08 5.43 8.94
CA GLY A 282 3.06 4.70 8.16
C GLY A 282 2.68 4.46 6.71
N LEU A 283 3.42 3.56 6.06
CA LEU A 283 3.27 3.16 4.67
C LEU A 283 3.28 1.63 4.57
N ILE A 284 2.27 1.09 3.88
CA ILE A 284 2.35 -0.24 3.27
C ILE A 284 2.86 -0.04 1.85
N MET A 285 3.98 -0.69 1.51
CA MET A 285 4.65 -0.47 0.23
C MET A 285 4.93 -1.75 -0.52
N VAL A 286 4.99 -1.61 -1.85
CA VAL A 286 5.44 -2.62 -2.78
C VAL A 286 6.56 -2.06 -3.63
N GLU A 287 7.71 -2.70 -3.60
CA GLU A 287 8.74 -2.52 -4.61
C GLU A 287 8.42 -3.34 -5.85
N ALA A 288 8.41 -2.68 -6.99
CA ALA A 288 8.33 -3.30 -8.31
C ALA A 288 9.32 -2.57 -9.23
N SER A 289 10.61 -2.85 -9.04
CA SER A 289 11.70 -2.10 -9.66
C SER A 289 12.50 -2.92 -10.67
N LEU A 290 13.34 -2.21 -11.42
CA LEU A 290 14.03 -2.60 -12.65
C LEU A 290 14.56 -4.05 -12.68
N ALA A 291 14.47 -4.67 -13.86
CA ALA A 291 15.25 -5.85 -14.18
C ALA A 291 16.75 -5.51 -14.19
N ALA A 292 17.54 -6.17 -13.35
CA ALA A 292 18.98 -6.23 -13.60
C ALA A 292 19.21 -7.18 -14.78
N LYS A 293 19.63 -6.64 -15.93
CA LYS A 293 19.92 -7.44 -17.15
C LYS A 293 20.83 -8.64 -16.88
N THR A 294 21.70 -8.55 -15.87
CA THR A 294 22.65 -9.59 -15.46
C THR A 294 22.00 -10.84 -14.84
N TYR A 295 20.84 -10.70 -14.18
CA TYR A 295 20.22 -11.79 -13.39
C TYR A 295 18.84 -12.22 -13.91
N GLY A 296 18.33 -11.57 -14.96
CA GLY A 296 17.10 -11.99 -15.65
C GLY A 296 15.80 -11.88 -14.85
N THR A 297 15.80 -11.19 -13.70
CA THR A 297 14.64 -11.05 -12.80
C THR A 297 14.49 -9.63 -12.26
N ASN A 298 13.25 -9.20 -12.03
CA ASN A 298 12.94 -7.93 -11.35
C ASN A 298 13.19 -8.02 -9.84
N ILE A 299 13.47 -6.89 -9.22
CA ILE A 299 13.40 -6.76 -7.77
C ILE A 299 11.96 -6.53 -7.38
N LEU A 300 11.42 -7.44 -6.57
CA LEU A 300 10.11 -7.29 -5.98
C LEU A 300 10.23 -7.27 -4.46
N GLY A 301 9.41 -6.49 -3.77
CA GLY A 301 9.39 -6.56 -2.32
C GLY A 301 8.14 -5.95 -1.72
N ILE A 302 7.88 -6.27 -0.47
CA ILE A 302 6.83 -5.68 0.34
C ILE A 302 7.43 -5.14 1.64
N PHE A 303 6.86 -4.05 2.14
CA PHE A 303 7.35 -3.33 3.31
C PHE A 303 6.16 -2.85 4.12
N ASP A 304 6.19 -3.11 5.43
CA ASP A 304 5.27 -2.53 6.40
C ASP A 304 6.08 -1.58 7.29
N LEU A 305 6.06 -0.28 6.97
CA LEU A 305 6.82 0.71 7.72
C LEU A 305 5.85 1.61 8.47
N ASN A 306 5.84 1.51 9.79
CA ASN A 306 4.91 2.27 10.61
C ASN A 306 5.54 2.66 11.97
N ASN A 307 4.78 3.39 12.77
CA ASN A 307 5.12 3.75 14.15
C ASN A 307 4.07 3.26 15.16
N ILE A 308 3.36 2.19 14.80
CA ILE A 308 2.29 1.63 15.62
C ILE A 308 2.89 0.47 16.40
N ASP A 309 3.05 0.67 17.71
CA ASP A 309 3.43 -0.37 18.67
C ASP A 309 2.21 -1.19 19.14
#